data_AF-A0A975R0Y4-F1
#
_entry.id   AF-A0A975R0Y4-F1
#
_cell.length_a   1.000
_cell.length_b   1.000
_cell.length_c   1.000
_cell.angle_alpha   90.00
_cell.angle_beta   90.00
_cell.angle_gamma   90.00
#
_symmetry.space_group_name_H-M   'P 1'
#
loop_
_entity.id
_entity.type
_entity.pdbx_description
1 polymer ?
#
loop_
_entity_poly.entity_id
_entity_poly.type
_entity_poly.pdbx_seq_one_letter_code
_entity_poly.pdbx_strand_id
1 'polypeptide(L)'
;MTGSAVTGIRPAGTRALLVELASLADVTALHAQLKAHPLPGQVDVLAAAATVLVRFAGRRETVSAAAQIRALDLTHAELPEARTVTIDTVYDGGDLAEVARLTGLSEDAVIKAHTGSSWMGGFGGFAPGFTYLTGGDPVLNVPRRNSPRTAVPAGSVALAGEYSAVYPRESPGGWQLIGRTNAVMWDLDRPDPALIRPGDHVIFNPVRELVHLTTQETQDRAASDLPATTGAEGMGSLVSPASPREERASSEGSGSPHRAREAEGGSAALRDDETSHPNQGDQSWLEIKAPGLQSLVQDLGRPGFADLGVSAAGAADLRSARQANRLVGNPATAAVIENLFGGLEVVADGDTVLALAGAEVPAAVVSPDGSRDRPAPLNTPFALLDGETLTLGTPFRGVRSYLAARGGFAVEPVLGSRSTDSMSGIGPAPLEAGARLPVGPVAGTSPVGAPEPGALDALGDGRTPTELRITAGPRQDWFGPDAAQALTDHTWRTTNESNRIGVRLETDPEDPEAHPLSRVRDGELPSEGVVAGSLQVPPSGLPVLFLADHPVTGGYPVIAAVVPQDLPLAAQLPPGYPVRFVFVNPDTLAPLSPDAAAALFPEGTP
;
A
#
# COMPACT_ATOMS: atom_id res chain seq x y z
N MET A 1 -21.33 -32.24 -21.53
CA MET A 1 -21.74 -30.85 -21.80
C MET A 1 -20.71 -29.97 -21.11
N THR A 2 -19.72 -29.46 -21.84
CA THR A 2 -18.69 -28.58 -21.29
C THR A 2 -19.33 -27.20 -21.09
N GLY A 3 -19.71 -26.88 -19.86
CA GLY A 3 -20.12 -25.52 -19.51
C GLY A 3 -18.98 -24.54 -19.79
N SER A 4 -19.32 -23.28 -20.07
CA SER A 4 -18.33 -22.21 -20.17
C SER A 4 -17.57 -22.10 -18.84
N ALA A 5 -16.24 -22.13 -18.88
CA ALA A 5 -15.38 -21.99 -17.70
C ALA A 5 -15.59 -20.64 -17.00
N VAL A 6 -15.83 -19.58 -17.79
CA VAL A 6 -16.23 -18.25 -17.30
C VAL A 6 -17.74 -18.22 -17.11
N THR A 7 -18.18 -18.00 -15.86
CA THR A 7 -19.59 -17.91 -15.48
C THR A 7 -20.10 -16.47 -15.43
N GLY A 8 -19.19 -15.50 -15.22
CA GLY A 8 -19.51 -14.08 -15.18
C GLY A 8 -18.28 -13.20 -15.39
N ILE A 9 -18.49 -11.96 -15.86
CA ILE A 9 -17.45 -10.92 -15.86
C ILE A 9 -18.12 -9.64 -15.38
N ARG A 10 -17.59 -9.10 -14.28
CA ARG A 10 -18.15 -7.94 -13.60
C ARG A 10 -17.15 -6.80 -13.55
N PRO A 11 -17.56 -5.55 -13.80
CA PRO A 11 -16.68 -4.41 -13.57
C PRO A 11 -16.32 -4.29 -12.09
N ALA A 12 -15.05 -4.01 -11.82
CA ALA A 12 -14.55 -3.63 -10.51
C ALA A 12 -14.00 -2.19 -10.61
N GLY A 13 -14.90 -1.22 -10.73
CA GLY A 13 -14.55 0.14 -11.14
C GLY A 13 -14.33 0.28 -12.65
N THR A 14 -13.70 1.38 -13.07
CA THR A 14 -13.50 1.70 -14.50
C THR A 14 -12.25 1.07 -15.12
N ARG A 15 -11.39 0.44 -14.31
CA ARG A 15 -10.07 -0.05 -14.72
C ARG A 15 -9.77 -1.49 -14.30
N ALA A 16 -10.78 -2.24 -13.86
CA ALA A 16 -10.60 -3.64 -13.54
C ALA A 16 -11.86 -4.46 -13.84
N LEU A 17 -11.65 -5.75 -14.05
CA LEU A 17 -12.68 -6.76 -14.23
C LEU A 17 -12.49 -7.85 -13.19
N LEU A 18 -13.59 -8.26 -12.55
CA LEU A 18 -13.66 -9.46 -11.74
C LEU A 18 -14.32 -10.56 -12.59
N VAL A 19 -13.53 -11.56 -12.95
CA VAL A 19 -13.98 -12.73 -13.73
C VAL A 19 -14.41 -13.81 -12.75
N GLU A 20 -15.61 -14.35 -12.92
CA GLU A 20 -16.17 -15.44 -12.12
C GLU A 20 -16.02 -16.75 -12.89
N LEU A 21 -15.52 -17.78 -12.21
CA LEU A 21 -15.17 -19.06 -12.82
C LEU A 21 -15.97 -20.21 -12.19
N ALA A 22 -16.15 -21.29 -12.96
CA ALA A 22 -16.92 -22.45 -12.53
C ALA A 22 -16.18 -23.31 -11.49
N SER A 23 -14.85 -23.29 -11.48
CA SER A 23 -14.02 -24.09 -10.59
C SER A 23 -12.67 -23.44 -10.29
N LEU A 24 -11.99 -23.90 -9.24
CA LEU A 24 -10.61 -23.48 -8.92
C LEU A 24 -9.61 -23.87 -10.02
N ALA A 25 -9.85 -24.97 -10.73
CA ALA A 25 -9.03 -25.35 -11.88
C ALA A 25 -9.13 -24.30 -13.00
N ASP A 26 -10.33 -23.79 -13.27
CA ASP A 26 -10.54 -22.72 -14.25
C ASP A 26 -9.93 -21.39 -13.80
N VAL A 27 -9.99 -21.07 -12.49
CA VAL A 27 -9.28 -19.91 -11.91
C VAL A 27 -7.78 -20.02 -12.18
N THR A 28 -7.20 -21.18 -11.85
CA THR A 28 -5.75 -21.43 -12.00
C THR A 28 -5.34 -21.34 -13.47
N ALA A 29 -6.13 -21.94 -14.37
CA ALA A 29 -5.90 -21.91 -15.82
C ALA A 29 -5.97 -20.49 -16.38
N LEU A 30 -7.01 -19.71 -16.03
CA LEU A 30 -7.14 -18.32 -16.50
C LEU A 30 -6.02 -17.43 -15.96
N HIS A 31 -5.68 -17.58 -14.67
CA HIS A 31 -4.59 -16.84 -14.05
C HIS A 31 -3.26 -17.13 -14.73
N ALA A 32 -2.92 -18.41 -14.93
CA ALA A 32 -1.69 -18.80 -15.63
C ALA A 32 -1.65 -18.25 -17.06
N GLN A 33 -2.76 -18.35 -17.81
CA GLN A 33 -2.86 -17.83 -19.17
C GLN A 33 -2.62 -16.32 -19.24
N LEU A 34 -3.24 -15.55 -18.34
CA LEU A 34 -3.10 -14.09 -18.29
C LEU A 34 -1.76 -13.62 -17.72
N LYS A 35 -1.09 -14.45 -16.90
CA LYS A 35 0.27 -14.15 -16.42
C LYS A 35 1.29 -14.40 -17.52
N ALA A 36 1.18 -15.51 -18.25
CA ALA A 36 2.06 -15.86 -19.36
C ALA A 36 1.85 -14.97 -20.60
N HIS A 37 0.59 -14.61 -20.88
CA HIS A 37 0.20 -13.82 -22.04
C HIS A 37 -0.69 -12.62 -21.62
N PRO A 38 -0.12 -11.59 -20.99
CA PRO A 38 -0.87 -10.42 -20.54
C PRO A 38 -1.62 -9.74 -21.68
N LEU A 39 -2.86 -9.33 -21.42
CA LEU A 39 -3.65 -8.55 -22.38
C LEU A 39 -3.09 -7.13 -22.55
N PRO A 40 -3.37 -6.43 -23.68
CA PRO A 40 -2.95 -5.05 -23.87
C PRO A 40 -3.37 -4.14 -22.71
N GLY A 41 -2.39 -3.50 -22.09
CA GLY A 41 -2.60 -2.59 -20.96
C GLY A 41 -2.97 -3.27 -19.64
N GLN A 42 -2.85 -4.61 -19.52
CA GLN A 42 -2.94 -5.31 -18.25
C GLN A 42 -1.81 -4.85 -17.32
N VAL A 43 -2.18 -4.48 -16.10
CA VAL A 43 -1.30 -3.97 -15.03
C VAL A 43 -1.14 -5.01 -13.93
N ASP A 44 -2.20 -5.76 -13.63
CA ASP A 44 -2.21 -6.76 -12.57
C ASP A 44 -3.17 -7.89 -12.91
N VAL A 45 -2.89 -9.06 -12.34
CA VAL A 45 -3.78 -10.22 -12.36
C VAL A 45 -3.68 -10.93 -11.01
N LEU A 46 -4.82 -11.28 -10.44
CA LEU A 46 -4.92 -11.87 -9.09
C LEU A 46 -5.95 -12.99 -9.12
N ALA A 47 -5.50 -14.21 -8.84
CA ALA A 47 -6.39 -15.34 -8.56
C ALA A 47 -6.94 -15.26 -7.13
N ALA A 48 -8.18 -15.68 -6.94
CA ALA A 48 -8.83 -15.83 -5.66
C ALA A 48 -9.70 -17.10 -5.65
N ALA A 49 -10.58 -17.29 -4.66
CA ALA A 49 -11.27 -18.57 -4.45
C ALA A 49 -12.05 -19.08 -5.67
N ALA A 50 -12.85 -18.21 -6.29
CA ALA A 50 -13.67 -18.53 -7.46
C ALA A 50 -13.59 -17.43 -8.54
N THR A 51 -12.62 -16.52 -8.40
CA THR A 51 -12.51 -15.34 -9.26
C THR A 51 -11.08 -15.05 -9.68
N VAL A 52 -10.94 -14.37 -10.82
CA VAL A 52 -9.69 -13.72 -11.24
C VAL A 52 -9.97 -12.24 -11.42
N LEU A 53 -9.28 -11.38 -10.65
CA LEU A 53 -9.29 -9.95 -10.85
C LEU A 53 -8.20 -9.58 -11.88
N VAL A 54 -8.55 -8.79 -12.89
CA VAL A 54 -7.61 -8.25 -13.88
C VAL A 54 -7.70 -6.73 -13.88
N ARG A 55 -6.58 -6.05 -13.64
CA ARG A 55 -6.49 -4.58 -13.64
C ARG A 55 -5.80 -4.09 -14.90
N PHE A 56 -6.25 -2.94 -15.41
CA PHE A 56 -5.76 -2.32 -16.63
C PHE A 56 -5.32 -0.87 -16.41
N ALA A 57 -4.47 -0.36 -17.30
CA ALA A 57 -4.00 1.02 -17.26
C ALA A 57 -5.13 2.03 -17.54
N GLY A 58 -6.14 1.64 -18.33
CA GLY A 58 -7.21 2.52 -18.80
C GLY A 58 -8.53 1.81 -19.06
N ARG A 59 -9.58 2.63 -19.23
CA ARG A 59 -10.95 2.13 -19.46
C ARG A 59 -11.10 1.45 -20.81
N ARG A 60 -10.46 1.97 -21.85
CA ARG A 60 -10.55 1.43 -23.21
C ARG A 60 -10.07 -0.02 -23.26
N GLU A 61 -8.93 -0.28 -22.62
CA GLU A 61 -8.32 -1.59 -22.51
C GLU A 61 -9.25 -2.53 -21.72
N THR A 62 -9.76 -2.05 -20.58
CA THR A 62 -10.72 -2.78 -19.73
C THR A 62 -11.96 -3.24 -20.51
N VAL A 63 -12.56 -2.35 -21.32
CA VAL A 63 -13.74 -2.68 -22.13
C VAL A 63 -13.43 -3.76 -23.17
N SER A 64 -12.29 -3.66 -23.85
CA SER A 64 -11.89 -4.65 -24.86
C SER A 64 -11.55 -6.02 -24.26
N ALA A 65 -11.00 -6.04 -23.04
CA ALA A 65 -10.54 -7.25 -22.39
C ALA A 65 -11.67 -8.24 -22.06
N ALA A 66 -12.88 -7.75 -21.73
CA ALA A 66 -13.99 -8.63 -21.36
C ALA A 66 -14.40 -9.59 -22.50
N ALA A 67 -14.31 -9.16 -23.76
CA ALA A 67 -14.57 -10.04 -24.91
C ALA A 67 -13.41 -11.01 -25.15
N GLN A 68 -12.16 -10.55 -24.98
CA GLN A 68 -10.97 -11.37 -25.13
C GLN A 68 -10.92 -12.49 -24.10
N ILE A 69 -11.20 -12.20 -22.82
CA ILE A 69 -11.22 -13.17 -21.72
C ILE A 69 -12.26 -14.28 -22.00
N ARG A 70 -13.46 -13.93 -22.48
CA ARG A 70 -14.49 -14.93 -22.83
C ARG A 70 -14.09 -15.83 -24.00
N ALA A 71 -13.19 -15.37 -24.86
CA ALA A 71 -12.72 -16.11 -26.03
C ALA A 71 -11.50 -17.00 -25.74
N LEU A 72 -10.91 -16.93 -24.54
CA LEU A 72 -9.77 -17.77 -24.16
C LEU A 72 -10.21 -19.23 -24.03
N ASP A 73 -9.44 -20.13 -24.64
CA ASP A 73 -9.54 -21.56 -24.37
C ASP A 73 -8.72 -21.92 -23.12
N LEU A 74 -9.40 -22.23 -22.02
CA LEU A 74 -8.76 -22.60 -20.76
C LEU A 74 -8.49 -24.11 -20.64
N THR A 75 -8.95 -24.93 -21.60
CA THR A 75 -8.80 -26.39 -21.52
C THR A 75 -7.36 -26.86 -21.72
N HIS A 76 -6.53 -26.03 -22.39
CA HIS A 76 -5.13 -26.31 -22.69
C HIS A 76 -4.17 -25.27 -22.10
N ALA A 77 -4.56 -24.60 -21.01
CA ALA A 77 -3.68 -23.61 -20.39
C ALA A 77 -2.36 -24.27 -19.95
N GLU A 78 -1.23 -23.72 -20.40
CA GLU A 78 0.09 -24.14 -19.94
C GLU A 78 0.27 -23.68 -18.49
N LEU A 79 0.20 -24.63 -17.56
CA LEU A 79 0.47 -24.37 -16.15
C LEU A 79 1.99 -24.39 -15.90
N PRO A 80 2.51 -23.52 -15.03
CA PRO A 80 3.89 -23.61 -14.59
C PRO A 80 4.22 -24.98 -13.98
N GLU A 81 5.48 -25.40 -14.05
CA GLU A 81 5.93 -26.62 -13.38
C GLU A 81 5.73 -26.50 -11.86
N ALA A 82 4.93 -27.40 -11.30
CA ALA A 82 4.61 -27.43 -9.88
C ALA A 82 5.81 -27.93 -9.07
N ARG A 83 6.26 -27.12 -8.10
CA ARG A 83 7.30 -27.55 -7.14
C ARG A 83 6.65 -28.32 -6.00
N THR A 84 7.42 -29.18 -5.34
CA THR A 84 7.02 -29.74 -4.04
C THR A 84 7.72 -28.96 -2.92
N VAL A 85 6.92 -28.37 -2.01
CA VAL A 85 7.37 -27.65 -0.83
C VAL A 85 7.04 -28.48 0.41
N THR A 86 8.06 -28.84 1.19
CA THR A 86 7.87 -29.54 2.47
C THR A 86 7.93 -28.56 3.63
N ILE A 87 6.95 -28.64 4.54
CA ILE A 87 6.84 -27.76 5.71
C ILE A 87 6.88 -28.60 6.98
N ASP A 88 7.99 -28.54 7.68
CA ASP A 88 8.13 -29.14 9.01
C ASP A 88 7.20 -28.43 10.00
N THR A 89 6.33 -29.21 10.65
CA THR A 89 5.27 -28.70 11.51
C THR A 89 5.24 -29.43 12.83
N VAL A 90 5.26 -28.67 13.92
CA VAL A 90 4.91 -29.17 15.26
C VAL A 90 3.41 -28.99 15.44
N TYR A 91 2.70 -30.07 15.71
CA TYR A 91 1.24 -30.08 15.89
C TYR A 91 0.88 -29.83 17.36
N ASP A 92 1.10 -28.61 17.83
CA ASP A 92 0.79 -28.13 19.18
C ASP A 92 -0.18 -26.93 19.17
N GLY A 93 -0.92 -26.76 18.07
CA GLY A 93 -1.83 -25.63 17.90
C GLY A 93 -2.98 -25.65 18.90
N GLY A 94 -3.33 -24.46 19.42
CA GLY A 94 -4.32 -24.33 20.49
C GLY A 94 -5.75 -24.75 20.12
N ASP A 95 -6.06 -24.96 18.84
CA ASP A 95 -7.37 -25.45 18.38
C ASP A 95 -7.34 -26.92 17.91
N LEU A 96 -6.22 -27.63 18.01
CA LEU A 96 -6.11 -29.01 17.50
C LEU A 96 -7.17 -29.95 18.10
N ALA A 97 -7.37 -29.87 19.42
CA ALA A 97 -8.40 -30.62 20.13
C ALA A 97 -9.83 -30.25 19.69
N GLU A 98 -10.06 -28.98 19.38
CA GLU A 98 -11.36 -28.49 18.91
C GLU A 98 -11.63 -28.94 17.46
N VAL A 99 -10.61 -28.92 16.60
CA VAL A 99 -10.69 -29.48 15.24
C VAL A 99 -10.98 -30.99 15.30
N ALA A 100 -10.33 -31.73 16.19
CA ALA A 100 -10.63 -33.13 16.43
C ALA A 100 -12.12 -33.33 16.80
N ARG A 101 -12.65 -32.50 17.70
CA ARG A 101 -14.08 -32.51 18.06
C ARG A 101 -15.01 -32.17 16.89
N LEU A 102 -14.69 -31.15 16.09
CA LEU A 102 -15.50 -30.70 14.95
C LEU A 102 -15.56 -31.75 13.83
N THR A 103 -14.47 -32.48 13.63
CA THR A 103 -14.35 -33.52 12.59
C THR A 103 -14.79 -34.91 13.08
N GLY A 104 -14.94 -35.11 14.39
CA GLY A 104 -15.20 -36.42 14.99
C GLY A 104 -13.98 -37.35 15.01
N LEU A 105 -12.79 -36.81 14.82
CA LEU A 105 -11.52 -37.53 14.83
C LEU A 105 -10.81 -37.43 16.19
N SER A 106 -9.76 -38.23 16.40
CA SER A 106 -8.76 -37.94 17.43
C SER A 106 -7.74 -36.91 16.90
N GLU A 107 -7.00 -36.26 17.79
CA GLU A 107 -5.91 -35.34 17.39
C GLU A 107 -4.90 -36.02 16.46
N ASP A 108 -4.46 -37.25 16.80
CA ASP A 108 -3.57 -38.04 15.93
C ASP A 108 -4.17 -38.31 14.55
N ALA A 109 -5.48 -38.53 14.46
CA ALA A 109 -6.16 -38.75 13.19
C ALA A 109 -6.29 -37.45 12.38
N VAL A 110 -6.47 -36.29 13.03
CA VAL A 110 -6.39 -34.97 12.38
C VAL A 110 -4.99 -34.74 11.81
N ILE A 111 -3.93 -35.00 12.60
CA ILE A 111 -2.54 -34.88 12.16
C ILE A 111 -2.28 -35.79 10.96
N LYS A 112 -2.71 -37.05 11.03
CA LYS A 112 -2.56 -38.02 9.94
C LYS A 112 -3.30 -37.58 8.68
N ALA A 113 -4.52 -37.05 8.80
CA ALA A 113 -5.27 -36.52 7.67
C ALA A 113 -4.55 -35.32 7.04
N HIS A 114 -4.03 -34.40 7.85
CA HIS A 114 -3.37 -33.19 7.35
C HIS A 114 -2.04 -33.49 6.66
N THR A 115 -1.24 -34.42 7.22
CA THR A 115 0.09 -34.80 6.72
C THR A 115 0.03 -35.81 5.57
N GLY A 116 -1.00 -36.66 5.53
CA GLY A 116 -1.24 -37.62 4.46
C GLY A 116 -1.91 -37.03 3.21
N SER A 117 -2.30 -35.76 3.27
CA SER A 117 -2.95 -35.02 2.18
C SER A 117 -1.92 -34.38 1.24
N SER A 118 -2.19 -34.43 -0.07
CA SER A 118 -1.47 -33.63 -1.06
C SER A 118 -2.13 -32.26 -1.18
N TRP A 119 -1.64 -31.29 -0.42
CA TRP A 119 -2.10 -29.92 -0.54
C TRP A 119 -1.54 -29.27 -1.80
N MET A 120 -2.31 -28.37 -2.40
CA MET A 120 -1.90 -27.54 -3.53
C MET A 120 -2.10 -26.07 -3.18
N GLY A 121 -1.11 -25.22 -3.46
CA GLY A 121 -1.28 -23.77 -3.40
C GLY A 121 -2.34 -23.33 -4.40
N GLY A 122 -3.52 -22.94 -3.91
CA GLY A 122 -4.62 -22.50 -4.78
C GLY A 122 -4.41 -21.06 -5.25
N PHE A 123 -4.41 -20.13 -4.30
CA PHE A 123 -4.27 -18.70 -4.57
C PHE A 123 -3.65 -17.97 -3.38
N GLY A 124 -3.04 -16.81 -3.63
CA GLY A 124 -2.54 -15.91 -2.59
C GLY A 124 -3.51 -14.76 -2.31
N GLY A 125 -3.10 -13.78 -1.50
CA GLY A 125 -3.76 -12.47 -1.51
C GLY A 125 -4.27 -11.94 -0.15
N PHE A 126 -4.15 -12.69 0.94
CA PHE A 126 -4.49 -12.18 2.28
C PHE A 126 -3.40 -11.22 2.81
N ALA A 127 -2.15 -11.63 2.66
CA ALA A 127 -0.94 -10.90 2.99
C ALA A 127 0.21 -11.44 2.13
N PRO A 128 1.34 -10.73 2.00
CA PRO A 128 2.50 -11.26 1.29
C PRO A 128 2.93 -12.63 1.83
N GLY A 129 2.99 -13.62 0.95
CA GLY A 129 3.36 -15.00 1.29
C GLY A 129 2.26 -15.83 1.96
N PHE A 130 1.04 -15.30 2.16
CA PHE A 130 -0.10 -16.09 2.57
C PHE A 130 -0.73 -16.78 1.35
N THR A 131 -0.66 -18.11 1.31
CA THR A 131 -1.22 -18.93 0.24
C THR A 131 -2.27 -19.87 0.80
N TYR A 132 -3.47 -19.85 0.20
CA TYR A 132 -4.57 -20.75 0.54
C TYR A 132 -4.28 -22.12 -0.08
N LEU A 133 -4.19 -23.15 0.75
CA LEU A 133 -3.94 -24.52 0.33
C LEU A 133 -5.26 -25.27 0.16
N THR A 134 -5.37 -26.02 -0.93
CA THR A 134 -6.58 -26.76 -1.33
C THR A 134 -6.26 -28.23 -1.64
N GLY A 135 -7.29 -29.04 -1.84
CA GLY A 135 -7.17 -30.44 -2.26
C GLY A 135 -6.88 -31.45 -1.13
N GLY A 136 -6.74 -31.00 0.11
CA GLY A 136 -6.54 -31.88 1.26
C GLY A 136 -7.72 -32.79 1.57
N ASP A 137 -7.60 -33.59 2.64
CA ASP A 137 -8.63 -34.54 3.07
C ASP A 137 -9.95 -33.81 3.38
N PRO A 138 -11.07 -34.14 2.70
CA PRO A 138 -12.37 -33.50 2.94
C PRO A 138 -12.87 -33.59 4.38
N VAL A 139 -12.37 -34.55 5.18
CA VAL A 139 -12.68 -34.64 6.61
C VAL A 139 -12.23 -33.42 7.41
N LEU A 140 -11.24 -32.67 6.90
CA LEU A 140 -10.69 -31.48 7.54
C LEU A 140 -11.46 -30.20 7.20
N ASN A 141 -12.64 -30.30 6.57
CA ASN A 141 -13.50 -29.15 6.34
C ASN A 141 -14.12 -28.66 7.65
N VAL A 142 -13.53 -27.64 8.26
CA VAL A 142 -13.93 -27.12 9.57
C VAL A 142 -14.26 -25.63 9.51
N PRO A 143 -15.30 -25.14 10.21
CA PRO A 143 -15.61 -23.72 10.21
C PRO A 143 -14.51 -22.88 10.88
N ARG A 144 -14.43 -21.61 10.47
CA ARG A 144 -13.71 -20.59 11.24
C ARG A 144 -14.29 -20.48 12.65
N ARG A 145 -13.49 -19.93 13.56
CA ARG A 145 -13.95 -19.52 14.88
C ARG A 145 -15.03 -18.45 14.76
N ASN A 146 -16.06 -18.55 15.59
CA ASN A 146 -17.12 -17.55 15.68
C ASN A 146 -16.61 -16.16 16.09
N SER A 147 -15.49 -16.11 16.82
CA SER A 147 -14.82 -14.86 17.17
C SER A 147 -13.34 -14.96 16.76
N PRO A 148 -12.87 -14.07 15.86
CA PRO A 148 -11.48 -14.09 15.42
C PRO A 148 -10.55 -13.68 16.55
N ARG A 149 -9.31 -14.18 16.51
CA ARG A 149 -8.22 -13.70 17.37
C ARG A 149 -7.79 -12.32 16.89
N THR A 150 -7.44 -11.46 17.83
CA THR A 150 -6.82 -10.16 17.54
C THR A 150 -5.40 -10.31 17.01
N ALA A 151 -4.70 -11.39 17.41
CA ALA A 151 -3.37 -11.73 16.91
C ALA A 151 -3.22 -13.25 16.76
N VAL A 152 -2.75 -13.67 15.57
CA VAL A 152 -2.31 -15.02 15.24
C VAL A 152 -0.81 -14.92 14.94
N PRO A 153 0.07 -15.67 15.64
CA PRO A 153 1.51 -15.58 15.43
C PRO A 153 1.95 -15.98 14.01
N ALA A 154 3.07 -15.42 13.55
CA ALA A 154 3.75 -15.88 12.34
C ALA A 154 4.15 -17.36 12.48
N GLY A 155 4.10 -18.11 11.37
CA GLY A 155 4.37 -19.55 11.34
C GLY A 155 3.22 -20.42 11.85
N SER A 156 2.08 -19.86 12.27
CA SER A 156 0.91 -20.66 12.67
C SER A 156 0.36 -21.43 11.47
N VAL A 157 0.17 -22.75 11.63
CA VAL A 157 -0.48 -23.62 10.66
C VAL A 157 -1.95 -23.77 11.04
N ALA A 158 -2.86 -23.54 10.10
CA ALA A 158 -4.28 -23.40 10.41
C ALA A 158 -5.22 -23.98 9.35
N LEU A 159 -6.45 -24.28 9.76
CA LEU A 159 -7.56 -24.75 8.93
C LEU A 159 -8.77 -23.82 8.98
N ALA A 160 -9.44 -23.63 7.85
CA ALA A 160 -10.76 -22.99 7.76
C ALA A 160 -11.46 -23.33 6.44
N GLY A 161 -12.72 -23.77 6.52
CA GLY A 161 -13.43 -24.38 5.41
C GLY A 161 -12.62 -25.55 4.86
N GLU A 162 -12.56 -25.63 3.53
CA GLU A 162 -11.74 -26.61 2.80
C GLU A 162 -10.24 -26.26 2.74
N TYR A 163 -9.82 -25.15 3.37
CA TYR A 163 -8.47 -24.61 3.21
C TYR A 163 -7.55 -24.93 4.39
N SER A 164 -6.27 -25.14 4.08
CA SER A 164 -5.14 -25.03 5.03
C SER A 164 -4.27 -23.83 4.66
N ALA A 165 -3.50 -23.30 5.62
CA ALA A 165 -2.55 -22.21 5.36
C ALA A 165 -1.49 -22.10 6.47
N VAL A 166 -0.42 -21.36 6.16
CA VAL A 166 0.56 -20.88 7.13
C VAL A 166 0.52 -19.36 7.19
N TYR A 167 0.36 -18.80 8.38
CA TYR A 167 0.38 -17.35 8.58
C TYR A 167 1.82 -16.81 8.40
N PRO A 168 2.10 -15.92 7.42
CA PRO A 168 3.45 -15.45 7.14
C PRO A 168 3.95 -14.42 8.16
N ARG A 169 3.02 -13.76 8.86
CA ARG A 169 3.27 -12.70 9.85
C ARG A 169 2.19 -12.71 10.92
N GLU A 170 2.41 -11.94 11.99
CA GLU A 170 1.36 -11.69 12.96
C GLU A 170 0.21 -10.88 12.33
N SER A 171 -1.02 -11.39 12.47
CA SER A 171 -2.23 -10.74 11.98
C SER A 171 -3.48 -11.23 12.73
N PRO A 172 -4.57 -10.45 12.80
CA PRO A 172 -5.86 -10.97 13.26
C PRO A 172 -6.33 -12.15 12.40
N GLY A 173 -7.03 -13.12 12.99
CA GLY A 173 -7.45 -14.31 12.25
C GLY A 173 -8.41 -15.22 13.01
N GLY A 174 -9.40 -15.76 12.28
CA GLY A 174 -10.40 -16.68 12.82
C GLY A 174 -10.16 -18.15 12.47
N TRP A 175 -9.02 -18.51 11.88
CA TRP A 175 -8.76 -19.90 11.50
C TRP A 175 -8.41 -20.76 12.72
N GLN A 176 -8.70 -22.06 12.62
CA GLN A 176 -8.39 -23.03 13.67
C GLN A 176 -6.90 -23.37 13.61
N LEU A 177 -6.14 -23.02 14.64
CA LEU A 177 -4.70 -23.24 14.71
C LEU A 177 -4.40 -24.68 15.14
N ILE A 178 -3.77 -25.45 14.27
CA ILE A 178 -3.47 -26.89 14.50
C ILE A 178 -1.98 -27.17 14.75
N GLY A 179 -1.11 -26.22 14.46
CA GLY A 179 0.32 -26.35 14.68
C GLY A 179 1.10 -25.09 14.36
N ARG A 180 2.42 -25.23 14.30
CA ARG A 180 3.36 -24.16 13.94
C ARG A 180 4.56 -24.68 13.17
N THR A 181 5.17 -23.79 12.39
CA THR A 181 6.40 -24.01 11.64
C THR A 181 7.35 -22.83 11.81
N ASN A 182 8.65 -23.05 11.54
CA ASN A 182 9.66 -21.99 11.41
C ASN A 182 9.95 -21.65 9.95
N ALA A 183 9.21 -22.24 9.00
CA ALA A 183 9.30 -21.90 7.59
C ALA A 183 8.99 -20.41 7.39
N VAL A 184 9.95 -19.68 6.81
CA VAL A 184 9.76 -18.28 6.45
C VAL A 184 8.98 -18.22 5.15
N MET A 185 7.72 -17.82 5.23
CA MET A 185 6.76 -17.86 4.10
C MET A 185 6.99 -16.74 3.08
N TRP A 186 7.58 -15.63 3.51
CA TRP A 186 7.89 -14.46 2.69
C TRP A 186 9.31 -13.97 2.94
N ASP A 187 10.12 -13.87 1.89
CA ASP A 187 11.55 -13.56 1.99
C ASP A 187 12.05 -12.88 0.70
N LEU A 188 12.41 -11.61 0.78
CA LEU A 188 12.81 -10.80 -0.38
C LEU A 188 14.17 -11.20 -0.98
N ASP A 189 14.98 -11.97 -0.25
CA ASP A 189 16.30 -12.41 -0.72
C ASP A 189 16.21 -13.66 -1.61
N ARG A 190 15.01 -14.24 -1.77
CA ARG A 190 14.76 -15.39 -2.65
C ARG A 190 14.45 -14.95 -4.07
N PRO A 191 14.75 -15.79 -5.08
CA PRO A 191 14.28 -15.57 -6.45
C PRO A 191 12.76 -15.46 -6.54
N ASP A 192 12.05 -16.28 -5.76
CA ASP A 192 10.60 -16.19 -5.53
C ASP A 192 10.36 -15.77 -4.07
N PRO A 193 9.84 -14.56 -3.80
CA PRO A 193 9.68 -14.11 -2.43
C PRO A 193 8.70 -14.95 -1.61
N ALA A 194 7.65 -15.48 -2.25
CA ALA A 194 6.71 -16.40 -1.62
C ALA A 194 7.27 -17.84 -1.64
N LEU A 195 7.29 -18.48 -0.46
CA LEU A 195 7.72 -19.88 -0.34
C LEU A 195 6.81 -20.83 -1.14
N ILE A 196 5.49 -20.59 -1.10
CA ILE A 196 4.47 -21.37 -1.80
C ILE A 196 3.82 -20.48 -2.84
N ARG A 197 3.92 -20.87 -4.11
CA ARG A 197 3.22 -20.19 -5.21
C ARG A 197 1.90 -20.90 -5.52
N PRO A 198 0.92 -20.19 -6.12
CA PRO A 198 -0.19 -20.86 -6.78
C PRO A 198 0.32 -21.97 -7.73
N GLY A 199 -0.25 -23.16 -7.61
CA GLY A 199 0.14 -24.37 -8.35
C GLY A 199 1.19 -25.26 -7.67
N ASP A 200 1.95 -24.78 -6.66
CA ASP A 200 2.92 -25.62 -5.96
C ASP A 200 2.22 -26.71 -5.11
N HIS A 201 2.79 -27.91 -5.04
CA HIS A 201 2.37 -28.96 -4.12
C HIS A 201 3.00 -28.76 -2.74
N VAL A 202 2.22 -28.92 -1.68
CA VAL A 202 2.66 -28.71 -0.30
C VAL A 202 2.46 -29.99 0.51
N ILE A 203 3.51 -30.40 1.20
CA ILE A 203 3.51 -31.56 2.08
C ILE A 203 3.89 -31.09 3.48
N PHE A 204 3.01 -31.33 4.45
CA PHE A 204 3.32 -31.06 5.86
C PHE A 204 4.00 -32.28 6.47
N ASN A 205 5.19 -32.08 7.02
CA ASN A 205 5.96 -33.12 7.69
C ASN A 205 5.84 -32.95 9.21
N PRO A 206 5.23 -33.89 9.94
CA PRO A 206 5.08 -33.79 11.39
C PRO A 206 6.42 -34.00 12.08
N VAL A 207 6.88 -33.00 12.85
CA VAL A 207 8.12 -33.07 13.64
C VAL A 207 7.82 -32.84 15.11
N ARG A 208 8.71 -33.33 15.99
CA ARG A 208 8.57 -33.15 17.45
C ARG A 208 9.04 -31.77 17.92
N GLU A 209 10.01 -31.20 17.22
CA GLU A 209 10.62 -29.92 17.55
C GLU A 209 11.12 -29.25 16.27
N LEU A 210 11.11 -27.91 16.24
CA LEU A 210 11.63 -27.12 15.13
C LEU A 210 13.09 -26.73 15.44
N VAL A 211 14.01 -27.03 14.53
CA VAL A 211 15.41 -26.63 14.67
C VAL A 211 15.61 -25.30 13.96
N HIS A 212 16.07 -24.28 14.69
CA HIS A 212 16.56 -23.04 14.09
C HIS A 212 18.01 -23.24 13.63
N LEU A 213 18.24 -23.28 12.33
CA LEU A 213 19.58 -23.12 11.77
C LEU A 213 19.87 -21.62 11.69
N THR A 214 20.53 -21.07 12.71
CA THR A 214 21.16 -19.75 12.60
C THR A 214 22.39 -19.90 11.72
N THR A 215 22.36 -19.36 10.50
CA THR A 215 23.55 -19.19 9.67
C THR A 215 24.43 -18.10 10.29
N GLN A 216 25.24 -18.46 11.28
CA GLN A 216 26.40 -17.68 11.71
C GLN A 216 27.50 -17.83 10.65
N GLU A 217 27.49 -17.03 9.58
CA GLU A 217 28.65 -16.98 8.69
C GLU A 217 28.74 -15.69 7.86
N THR A 218 28.73 -14.51 8.51
CA THR A 218 29.42 -13.32 7.96
C THR A 218 29.82 -12.24 8.97
N GLN A 219 29.60 -12.40 10.29
CA GLN A 219 29.97 -11.37 11.28
C GLN A 219 31.34 -11.55 11.96
N ASP A 220 31.95 -12.74 11.91
CA ASP A 220 33.23 -13.01 12.60
C ASP A 220 34.50 -12.68 11.78
N ARG A 221 34.39 -12.04 10.62
CA ARG A 221 35.57 -11.56 9.86
C ARG A 221 35.78 -10.03 9.87
N ALA A 222 34.89 -9.26 10.50
CA ALA A 222 35.03 -7.80 10.61
C ALA A 222 35.41 -7.31 12.03
N ALA A 223 35.48 -8.19 13.03
CA ALA A 223 35.74 -7.84 14.43
C ALA A 223 37.12 -8.27 14.95
N SER A 224 38.05 -8.66 14.07
CA SER A 224 39.44 -8.99 14.43
C SER A 224 40.40 -7.98 13.81
N ASP A 225 40.24 -6.71 14.16
CA ASP A 225 41.36 -5.76 14.22
C ASP A 225 40.85 -4.49 14.90
N LEU A 226 41.10 -4.36 16.21
CA LEU A 226 41.40 -3.12 16.95
C LEU A 226 41.63 -3.47 18.43
N PRO A 227 42.65 -2.89 19.09
CA PRO A 227 43.14 -3.37 20.38
C PRO A 227 42.30 -2.87 21.57
N ALA A 228 42.23 -3.72 22.59
CA ALA A 228 41.53 -3.50 23.84
C ALA A 228 42.10 -2.32 24.65
N THR A 229 41.22 -1.44 25.12
CA THR A 229 41.46 -0.61 26.31
C THR A 229 40.34 -0.79 27.32
N THR A 230 40.78 -1.14 28.52
CA THR A 230 40.07 -1.46 29.76
C THR A 230 39.36 -0.27 30.41
N GLY A 231 38.22 -0.52 31.06
CA GLY A 231 37.97 0.00 32.41
C GLY A 231 36.64 0.72 32.73
N ALA A 232 35.82 0.02 33.53
CA ALA A 232 34.99 0.52 34.65
C ALA A 232 33.60 1.18 34.41
N GLU A 233 32.57 0.36 34.66
CA GLU A 233 31.43 0.51 35.60
C GLU A 233 30.98 1.91 36.08
N GLY A 234 29.64 2.13 36.11
CA GLY A 234 29.01 2.93 37.17
C GLY A 234 27.81 3.81 36.79
N MET A 235 26.60 3.22 36.83
CA MET A 235 25.33 3.74 37.36
C MET A 235 25.23 5.22 37.81
N GLY A 236 24.13 5.92 37.45
CA GLY A 236 23.54 6.95 38.34
C GLY A 236 22.92 8.18 37.68
N SER A 237 21.59 8.27 37.81
CA SER A 237 20.72 9.40 37.49
C SER A 237 20.92 10.62 38.43
N LEU A 238 20.42 11.78 37.97
CA LEU A 238 19.90 12.96 38.70
C LEU A 238 20.76 14.25 38.78
N VAL A 239 20.17 15.31 38.18
CA VAL A 239 19.92 16.66 38.75
C VAL A 239 21.01 17.76 38.61
N SER A 240 20.64 18.77 37.81
CA SER A 240 21.12 20.17 37.74
C SER A 240 21.16 20.88 39.12
N PRO A 241 21.96 21.94 39.40
CA PRO A 241 21.80 23.25 38.74
C PRO A 241 23.04 24.18 38.58
N ALA A 242 22.95 24.99 37.53
CA ALA A 242 23.22 26.43 37.37
C ALA A 242 24.31 27.19 38.17
N SER A 243 25.18 27.85 37.38
CA SER A 243 25.68 29.24 37.45
C SER A 243 26.81 29.60 38.44
N PRO A 244 27.59 30.70 38.25
CA PRO A 244 27.45 31.79 37.27
C PRO A 244 28.72 32.27 36.51
N ARG A 245 28.45 32.98 35.42
CA ARG A 245 29.07 34.22 34.89
C ARG A 245 30.43 34.68 35.45
N GLU A 246 31.37 34.92 34.53
CA GLU A 246 32.25 36.09 34.59
C GLU A 246 32.24 36.87 33.27
N GLU A 247 32.39 38.17 33.44
CA GLU A 247 32.16 39.28 32.51
C GLU A 247 33.46 39.70 31.79
N ARG A 248 33.26 40.26 30.59
CA ARG A 248 34.01 41.36 29.95
C ARG A 248 35.47 41.10 29.51
N ALA A 249 35.70 41.25 28.21
CA ALA A 249 36.35 42.46 27.70
C ALA A 249 36.15 42.59 26.18
N SER A 250 35.69 43.77 25.78
CA SER A 250 35.58 44.31 24.44
C SER A 250 36.93 44.82 23.93
N SER A 251 37.21 44.64 22.64
CA SER A 251 38.05 45.60 21.89
C SER A 251 37.64 45.63 20.42
N GLU A 252 37.15 46.79 20.02
CA GLU A 252 36.86 47.22 18.67
C GLU A 252 38.12 47.24 17.78
N GLY A 253 37.94 47.05 16.47
CA GLY A 253 39.02 47.09 15.50
C GLY A 253 38.54 47.14 14.05
N SER A 254 37.97 48.29 13.67
CA SER A 254 37.66 48.77 12.32
C SER A 254 38.67 48.38 11.22
N GLY A 255 38.18 48.09 10.00
CA GLY A 255 39.03 48.12 8.79
C GLY A 255 38.49 47.46 7.52
N SER A 256 37.46 48.04 6.89
CA SER A 256 37.31 48.01 5.42
C SER A 256 38.22 49.09 4.80
N PRO A 257 38.65 49.07 3.50
CA PRO A 257 37.73 48.91 2.35
C PRO A 257 38.30 48.39 0.98
N HIS A 258 37.36 48.11 0.06
CA HIS A 258 37.34 48.34 -1.41
C HIS A 258 38.51 47.96 -2.35
N ARG A 259 38.19 47.14 -3.37
CA ARG A 259 38.19 47.39 -4.85
C ARG A 259 37.98 46.04 -5.57
N ALA A 260 36.96 45.80 -6.40
CA ALA A 260 36.51 46.39 -7.67
C ALA A 260 37.36 46.02 -8.91
N ARG A 261 36.69 45.27 -9.81
CA ARG A 261 36.88 45.07 -11.27
C ARG A 261 37.99 44.11 -11.74
N GLU A 262 37.60 43.12 -12.54
CA GLU A 262 37.70 43.18 -14.01
C GLU A 262 36.97 42.00 -14.67
N ALA A 263 36.32 42.29 -15.80
CA ALA A 263 35.60 41.34 -16.63
C ALA A 263 36.14 41.49 -18.05
N GLU A 264 36.81 40.44 -18.54
CA GLU A 264 37.09 40.13 -19.95
C GLU A 264 37.04 38.59 -20.03
N GLY A 265 36.32 37.92 -20.93
CA GLY A 265 36.25 38.16 -22.36
C GLY A 265 37.18 37.17 -23.08
N GLY A 266 36.92 35.86 -23.00
CA GLY A 266 37.77 34.84 -23.59
C GLY A 266 37.01 33.58 -24.01
N SER A 267 36.61 33.54 -25.28
CA SER A 267 36.15 32.34 -26.00
C SER A 267 37.29 31.35 -26.17
N ALA A 268 37.12 30.09 -25.76
CA ALA A 268 37.99 29.00 -26.18
C ALA A 268 37.29 27.63 -26.11
N ALA A 269 37.03 27.09 -27.31
CA ALA A 269 37.12 25.69 -27.73
C ALA A 269 36.64 24.57 -26.78
N LEU A 270 35.56 23.92 -27.24
CA LEU A 270 35.16 22.56 -26.86
C LEU A 270 36.35 21.60 -26.97
N ARG A 271 36.68 20.95 -25.86
CA ARG A 271 37.48 19.72 -25.83
C ARG A 271 36.62 18.64 -25.21
N ASP A 272 36.20 17.71 -26.04
CA ASP A 272 35.77 16.38 -25.63
C ASP A 272 37.01 15.64 -25.10
N ASP A 273 36.97 15.20 -23.83
CA ASP A 273 37.69 13.99 -23.43
C ASP A 273 37.11 13.36 -22.16
N GLU A 274 36.77 12.08 -22.34
CA GLU A 274 36.90 10.91 -21.46
C GLU A 274 36.46 10.96 -19.98
N THR A 275 35.41 10.17 -19.71
CA THR A 275 35.21 9.32 -18.52
C THR A 275 35.54 9.94 -17.16
N SER A 276 34.69 10.88 -16.74
CA SER A 276 34.52 11.22 -15.33
C SER A 276 33.77 10.08 -14.62
N HIS A 277 34.47 9.30 -13.81
CA HIS A 277 33.84 8.57 -12.71
C HIS A 277 33.02 9.58 -11.88
N PRO A 278 31.75 9.30 -11.52
CA PRO A 278 30.96 10.23 -10.71
C PRO A 278 31.66 10.42 -9.37
N ASN A 279 31.99 11.68 -9.08
CA ASN A 279 32.61 12.12 -7.85
C ASN A 279 31.65 11.78 -6.68
N GLN A 280 32.04 10.87 -5.78
CA GLN A 280 31.23 10.48 -4.61
C GLN A 280 31.07 11.61 -3.56
N GLY A 281 31.53 12.83 -3.86
CA GLY A 281 31.49 13.99 -2.97
C GLY A 281 30.41 15.05 -3.27
N ASP A 282 29.46 14.77 -4.17
CA ASP A 282 28.49 15.77 -4.68
C ASP A 282 27.01 15.38 -4.46
N GLN A 283 26.76 14.44 -3.54
CA GLN A 283 25.41 13.95 -3.24
C GLN A 283 24.79 14.75 -2.10
N SER A 284 23.74 15.52 -2.39
CA SER A 284 22.95 16.21 -1.36
C SER A 284 22.04 15.24 -0.60
N TRP A 285 21.73 15.56 0.65
CA TRP A 285 20.87 14.79 1.53
C TRP A 285 19.83 15.69 2.22
N LEU A 286 18.71 15.09 2.61
CA LEU A 286 17.80 15.67 3.58
C LEU A 286 17.83 14.84 4.87
N GLU A 287 18.23 15.47 5.97
CA GLU A 287 18.13 14.88 7.30
C GLU A 287 16.77 15.21 7.91
N ILE A 288 16.02 14.19 8.34
CA ILE A 288 14.75 14.34 9.04
C ILE A 288 15.03 14.74 10.49
N LYS A 289 14.64 15.95 10.90
CA LYS A 289 14.71 16.39 12.30
C LYS A 289 13.44 16.01 13.06
N ALA A 290 12.29 16.18 12.43
CA ALA A 290 11.01 15.73 12.93
C ALA A 290 10.19 15.13 11.77
N PRO A 291 9.66 13.90 11.89
CA PRO A 291 8.89 13.28 10.80
C PRO A 291 7.42 13.76 10.72
N GLY A 292 6.97 14.61 11.66
CA GLY A 292 5.54 14.90 11.84
C GLY A 292 4.77 13.68 12.37
N LEU A 293 3.46 13.63 12.13
CA LEU A 293 2.63 12.49 12.54
C LEU A 293 3.03 11.20 11.81
N GLN A 294 3.27 11.31 10.50
CA GLN A 294 3.78 10.24 9.66
C GLN A 294 4.35 10.85 8.38
N SER A 295 5.57 10.44 8.01
CA SER A 295 6.16 10.75 6.71
C SER A 295 6.69 9.48 6.08
N LEU A 296 6.31 9.22 4.82
CA LEU A 296 6.65 8.02 4.07
C LEU A 296 7.34 8.39 2.77
N VAL A 297 8.27 7.56 2.32
CA VAL A 297 8.78 7.65 0.94
C VAL A 297 7.77 6.95 0.03
N GLN A 298 7.35 7.66 -1.03
CA GLN A 298 6.35 7.17 -1.97
C GLN A 298 6.77 7.48 -3.41
N ASP A 299 6.69 6.50 -4.30
CA ASP A 299 6.61 6.73 -5.75
C ASP A 299 5.18 6.46 -6.25
N LEU A 300 5.01 6.00 -7.49
CA LEU A 300 3.67 5.69 -8.03
C LEU A 300 3.20 4.26 -7.70
N GLY A 301 3.97 3.50 -6.93
CA GLY A 301 3.64 2.16 -6.44
C GLY A 301 4.32 1.01 -7.19
N ARG A 302 3.97 -0.21 -6.77
CA ARG A 302 4.46 -1.52 -7.22
C ARG A 302 3.36 -2.41 -7.80
N PRO A 303 2.85 -2.11 -8.99
CA PRO A 303 1.88 -2.98 -9.65
C PRO A 303 2.49 -4.35 -10.02
N GLY A 304 1.66 -5.37 -10.18
CA GLY A 304 2.05 -6.66 -10.80
C GLY A 304 2.37 -7.79 -9.82
N PHE A 305 2.25 -7.54 -8.52
CA PHE A 305 2.51 -8.50 -7.44
C PHE A 305 1.26 -8.81 -6.59
N ALA A 306 0.06 -8.45 -7.08
CA ALA A 306 -1.17 -8.64 -6.32
C ALA A 306 -1.45 -10.13 -6.04
N ASP A 307 -1.16 -11.02 -6.99
CA ASP A 307 -1.23 -12.49 -6.85
C ASP A 307 -0.38 -13.05 -5.71
N LEU A 308 0.66 -12.32 -5.28
CA LEU A 308 1.50 -12.67 -4.14
C LEU A 308 1.05 -12.06 -2.81
N GLY A 309 -0.06 -11.30 -2.79
CA GLY A 309 -0.51 -10.58 -1.60
C GLY A 309 0.11 -9.20 -1.42
N VAL A 310 0.84 -8.68 -2.40
CA VAL A 310 1.52 -7.38 -2.31
C VAL A 310 0.64 -6.30 -2.92
N SER A 311 0.25 -5.31 -2.10
CA SER A 311 -0.49 -4.15 -2.59
C SER A 311 0.41 -3.22 -3.41
N ALA A 312 -0.18 -2.48 -4.34
CA ALA A 312 0.57 -1.54 -5.16
C ALA A 312 1.13 -0.37 -4.34
N ALA A 313 0.52 0.00 -3.20
CA ALA A 313 0.89 1.18 -2.44
C ALA A 313 1.00 2.44 -3.34
N GLY A 314 2.03 3.26 -3.16
CA GLY A 314 2.20 4.50 -3.91
C GLY A 314 1.69 5.72 -3.16
N ALA A 315 1.97 6.91 -3.67
CA ALA A 315 1.38 8.13 -3.14
C ALA A 315 -0.16 8.03 -3.13
N ALA A 316 -0.81 8.35 -2.01
CA ALA A 316 -2.26 8.23 -1.89
C ALA A 316 -2.99 9.26 -2.77
N ASP A 317 -2.40 10.44 -2.93
CA ASP A 317 -2.76 11.47 -3.90
C ASP A 317 -1.66 11.55 -4.98
N LEU A 318 -1.82 10.68 -5.99
CA LEU A 318 -0.93 10.60 -7.14
C LEU A 318 -0.88 11.90 -7.96
N ARG A 319 -1.89 12.77 -7.87
CA ARG A 319 -1.89 14.04 -8.62
C ARG A 319 -0.85 14.98 -8.02
N SER A 320 -0.89 15.14 -6.70
CA SER A 320 0.03 16.00 -5.96
C SER A 320 1.46 15.49 -5.97
N ALA A 321 1.68 14.17 -5.83
CA ALA A 321 3.01 13.59 -5.95
C ALA A 321 3.66 13.84 -7.33
N ARG A 322 2.88 13.66 -8.40
CA ARG A 322 3.36 13.94 -9.77
C ARG A 322 3.63 15.42 -9.99
N GLN A 323 2.79 16.29 -9.44
CA GLN A 323 2.96 17.75 -9.52
C GLN A 323 4.24 18.19 -8.81
N ALA A 324 4.47 17.75 -7.57
CA ALA A 324 5.70 18.05 -6.82
C ALA A 324 6.96 17.68 -7.64
N ASN A 325 6.98 16.48 -8.22
CA ASN A 325 8.06 16.04 -9.10
C ASN A 325 8.23 16.90 -10.35
N ARG A 326 7.14 17.20 -11.06
CA ARG A 326 7.20 18.02 -12.30
C ARG A 326 7.72 19.43 -12.02
N LEU A 327 7.36 20.04 -10.88
CA LEU A 327 7.80 21.38 -10.51
C LEU A 327 9.32 21.50 -10.36
N VAL A 328 9.98 20.45 -9.86
CA VAL A 328 11.45 20.39 -9.73
C VAL A 328 12.15 19.80 -10.95
N GLY A 329 11.39 19.39 -11.98
CA GLY A 329 11.91 18.81 -13.23
C GLY A 329 12.25 17.32 -13.15
N ASN A 330 11.69 16.59 -12.19
CA ASN A 330 11.81 15.13 -12.11
C ASN A 330 10.83 14.44 -13.07
N PRO A 331 11.12 13.18 -13.47
CA PRO A 331 10.08 12.28 -13.96
C PRO A 331 8.93 12.20 -12.95
N ALA A 332 7.69 12.14 -13.45
CA ALA A 332 6.51 12.05 -12.60
C ALA A 332 6.46 10.76 -11.73
N THR A 333 7.34 9.79 -12.03
CA THR A 333 7.53 8.52 -11.33
C THR A 333 8.55 8.58 -10.19
N ALA A 334 9.27 9.68 -10.01
CA ALA A 334 10.29 9.78 -8.97
C ALA A 334 9.69 9.71 -7.56
N ALA A 335 10.47 9.22 -6.60
CA ALA A 335 10.04 9.15 -5.21
C ALA A 335 9.95 10.55 -4.58
N VAL A 336 8.93 10.75 -3.76
CA VAL A 336 8.63 11.93 -2.94
C VAL A 336 8.47 11.53 -1.48
N ILE A 337 8.49 12.51 -0.57
CA ILE A 337 8.01 12.30 0.80
C ILE A 337 6.52 12.67 0.84
N GLU A 338 5.66 11.72 1.21
CA GLU A 338 4.27 11.96 1.58
C GLU A 338 4.22 12.22 3.09
N ASN A 339 3.79 13.41 3.51
CA ASN A 339 3.66 13.82 4.91
C ASN A 339 2.18 14.01 5.29
N LEU A 340 1.76 13.33 6.36
CA LEU A 340 0.41 13.39 6.91
C LEU A 340 0.33 14.43 8.04
N PHE A 341 -0.62 15.36 7.93
CA PHE A 341 -0.92 16.40 8.92
C PHE A 341 0.23 17.38 9.28
N GLY A 342 1.24 17.52 8.42
CA GLY A 342 2.31 18.49 8.64
C GLY A 342 3.34 18.03 9.65
N GLY A 343 4.03 18.99 10.29
CA GLY A 343 5.02 18.74 11.34
C GLY A 343 6.34 18.13 10.87
N LEU A 344 6.54 18.00 9.55
CA LEU A 344 7.81 17.57 8.97
C LEU A 344 8.84 18.70 9.09
N GLU A 345 10.00 18.38 9.63
CA GLU A 345 11.19 19.24 9.65
C GLU A 345 12.36 18.51 9.01
N VAL A 346 12.97 19.13 8.00
CA VAL A 346 14.13 18.58 7.29
C VAL A 346 15.25 19.61 7.19
N VAL A 347 16.48 19.16 7.35
CA VAL A 347 17.69 19.97 7.17
C VAL A 347 18.41 19.51 5.91
N ALA A 348 18.79 20.46 5.07
CA ALA A 348 19.62 20.17 3.91
C ALA A 348 21.09 19.95 4.32
N ASP A 349 21.69 18.93 3.71
CA ASP A 349 23.13 18.69 3.70
C ASP A 349 23.55 18.69 2.23
N GLY A 350 24.10 19.81 1.78
CA GLY A 350 24.24 20.20 0.39
C GLY A 350 23.01 20.92 -0.17
N ASP A 351 23.26 21.88 -1.07
CA ASP A 351 22.22 22.67 -1.72
C ASP A 351 21.26 21.78 -2.53
N THR A 352 19.96 22.08 -2.46
CA THR A 352 18.94 21.37 -3.23
C THR A 352 17.77 22.27 -3.64
N VAL A 353 17.03 21.85 -4.66
CA VAL A 353 15.78 22.49 -5.10
C VAL A 353 14.62 21.58 -4.74
N LEU A 354 13.66 22.10 -3.98
CA LEU A 354 12.50 21.39 -3.51
C LEU A 354 11.20 21.95 -4.11
N ALA A 355 10.13 21.17 -4.07
CA ALA A 355 8.77 21.67 -4.26
C ALA A 355 7.79 20.96 -3.33
N LEU A 356 6.80 21.71 -2.84
CA LEU A 356 5.68 21.21 -2.06
C LEU A 356 4.40 21.20 -2.91
N ALA A 357 3.59 20.15 -2.79
CA ALA A 357 2.24 20.07 -3.37
C ALA A 357 1.30 19.31 -2.43
N GLY A 358 0.00 19.22 -2.77
CA GLY A 358 -0.99 18.53 -1.95
C GLY A 358 -1.71 19.45 -0.98
N ALA A 359 -1.82 19.02 0.28
CA ALA A 359 -2.48 19.78 1.34
C ALA A 359 -1.95 21.21 1.44
N GLU A 360 -2.85 22.15 1.71
CA GLU A 360 -2.48 23.55 1.93
C GLU A 360 -1.89 23.69 3.33
N VAL A 361 -0.56 23.70 3.38
CA VAL A 361 0.25 23.70 4.59
C VAL A 361 1.14 24.96 4.62
N PRO A 362 1.16 25.73 5.73
CA PRO A 362 2.15 26.78 5.90
C PRO A 362 3.52 26.13 6.05
N ALA A 363 4.51 26.64 5.32
CA ALA A 363 5.87 26.14 5.38
C ALA A 363 6.88 27.29 5.37
N ALA A 364 7.99 27.12 6.08
CA ALA A 364 9.03 28.13 6.22
C ALA A 364 10.42 27.49 6.10
N VAL A 365 11.37 28.28 5.60
CA VAL A 365 12.80 27.93 5.56
C VAL A 365 13.55 28.89 6.47
N VAL A 366 14.33 28.33 7.39
CA VAL A 366 15.13 29.07 8.37
C VAL A 366 16.62 28.73 8.19
N SER A 367 17.48 29.74 8.20
CA SER A 367 18.94 29.54 8.14
C SER A 367 19.50 28.97 9.46
N PRO A 368 20.67 28.31 9.44
CA PRO A 368 21.27 27.72 10.65
C PRO A 368 21.43 28.68 11.84
N ASP A 369 21.70 29.96 11.55
CA ASP A 369 21.89 31.04 12.52
C ASP A 369 20.60 31.79 12.87
N GLY A 370 19.46 31.40 12.28
CA GLY A 370 18.17 32.06 12.41
C GLY A 370 18.08 33.47 11.81
N SER A 371 19.08 33.92 11.07
CA SER A 371 19.12 35.29 10.51
C SER A 371 18.20 35.46 9.30
N ARG A 372 17.90 34.37 8.59
CA ARG A 372 16.95 34.34 7.47
C ARG A 372 15.79 33.42 7.82
N ASP A 373 14.58 33.96 7.68
CA ASP A 373 13.32 33.24 7.77
C ASP A 373 12.47 33.66 6.56
N ARG A 374 12.10 32.69 5.73
CA ARG A 374 11.33 32.93 4.51
C ARG A 374 10.24 31.88 4.31
N PRO A 375 9.08 32.25 3.75
CA PRO A 375 8.07 31.26 3.41
C PRO A 375 8.57 30.29 2.34
N ALA A 376 8.24 29.01 2.49
CA ALA A 376 8.35 28.00 1.44
C ALA A 376 7.03 27.94 0.66
N PRO A 377 7.01 28.33 -0.63
CA PRO A 377 5.77 28.40 -1.39
C PRO A 377 5.23 27.01 -1.76
N LEU A 378 3.90 26.86 -1.71
CA LEU A 378 3.22 25.69 -2.26
C LEU A 378 3.17 25.78 -3.79
N ASN A 379 3.22 24.63 -4.45
CA ASN A 379 3.14 24.46 -5.90
C ASN A 379 4.18 25.28 -6.69
N THR A 380 5.31 25.63 -6.07
CA THR A 380 6.38 26.42 -6.70
C THR A 380 7.74 25.83 -6.27
N PRO A 381 8.72 25.71 -7.18
CA PRO A 381 10.05 25.27 -6.77
C PRO A 381 10.76 26.34 -5.94
N PHE A 382 11.50 25.93 -4.91
CA PHE A 382 12.31 26.81 -4.06
C PHE A 382 13.62 26.12 -3.69
N ALA A 383 14.68 26.90 -3.46
CA ALA A 383 15.94 26.36 -2.95
C ALA A 383 15.84 26.05 -1.45
N LEU A 384 16.53 25.02 -0.99
CA LEU A 384 16.91 24.79 0.40
C LEU A 384 18.43 24.67 0.41
N LEU A 385 19.11 25.68 0.96
CA LEU A 385 20.57 25.75 0.94
C LEU A 385 21.17 24.88 2.05
N ASP A 386 22.44 24.53 1.91
CA ASP A 386 23.18 23.75 2.90
C ASP A 386 22.98 24.28 4.33
N GLY A 387 22.58 23.39 5.24
CA GLY A 387 22.26 23.67 6.63
C GLY A 387 20.90 24.35 6.89
N GLU A 388 20.18 24.84 5.87
CA GLU A 388 18.86 25.43 6.07
C GLU A 388 17.82 24.36 6.46
N THR A 389 16.89 24.75 7.34
CA THR A 389 15.80 23.89 7.80
C THR A 389 14.51 24.28 7.10
N LEU A 390 13.81 23.32 6.50
CA LEU A 390 12.42 23.45 6.06
C LEU A 390 11.50 22.87 7.14
N THR A 391 10.53 23.65 7.61
CA THR A 391 9.49 23.23 8.57
C THR A 391 8.11 23.36 7.95
N LEU A 392 7.31 22.30 8.03
CA LEU A 392 5.89 22.26 7.66
C LEU A 392 5.04 22.43 8.92
N GLY A 393 4.17 23.45 8.96
CA GLY A 393 3.18 23.62 10.01
C GLY A 393 1.97 22.70 9.85
N THR A 394 0.84 23.04 10.47
CA THR A 394 -0.41 22.26 10.36
C THR A 394 -1.18 22.65 9.09
N PRO A 395 -1.62 21.68 8.26
CA PRO A 395 -2.44 21.98 7.10
C PRO A 395 -3.81 22.54 7.49
N PHE A 396 -4.31 23.51 6.75
CA PHE A 396 -5.65 24.09 6.94
C PHE A 396 -6.66 23.61 5.89
N ARG A 397 -6.19 22.94 4.81
CA ARG A 397 -7.03 22.26 3.82
C ARG A 397 -6.32 20.99 3.32
N GLY A 398 -7.05 19.87 3.29
CA GLY A 398 -6.46 18.55 3.00
C GLY A 398 -5.63 18.01 4.16
N VAL A 399 -5.05 16.81 3.99
CA VAL A 399 -4.29 16.11 5.05
C VAL A 399 -2.92 15.60 4.62
N ARG A 400 -2.66 15.46 3.31
CA ARG A 400 -1.39 14.92 2.79
C ARG A 400 -0.65 15.93 1.92
N SER A 401 0.57 16.28 2.33
CA SER A 401 1.51 17.11 1.58
C SER A 401 2.59 16.23 0.92
N TYR A 402 3.12 16.67 -0.21
CA TYR A 402 4.15 15.95 -0.96
C TYR A 402 5.36 16.86 -1.16
N LEU A 403 6.51 16.42 -0.66
CA LEU A 403 7.80 17.10 -0.86
C LEU A 403 8.61 16.33 -1.90
N ALA A 404 8.98 16.99 -2.98
CA ALA A 404 9.92 16.47 -3.98
C ALA A 404 11.24 17.22 -3.92
N ALA A 405 12.35 16.52 -4.08
CA ALA A 405 13.67 17.09 -4.30
C ALA A 405 14.09 16.90 -5.77
N ARG A 406 14.73 17.89 -6.38
CA ARG A 406 15.27 17.78 -7.73
C ARG A 406 16.32 16.66 -7.78
N GLY A 407 16.13 15.68 -8.66
CA GLY A 407 16.90 14.42 -8.67
C GLY A 407 16.14 13.23 -8.06
N GLY A 408 15.07 13.49 -7.29
CA GLY A 408 14.26 12.49 -6.59
C GLY A 408 14.96 11.90 -5.36
N PHE A 409 14.24 11.14 -4.54
CA PHE A 409 14.86 10.42 -3.41
C PHE A 409 15.40 9.07 -3.84
N ALA A 410 16.71 8.88 -3.70
CA ALA A 410 17.44 7.70 -4.17
C ALA A 410 17.45 6.54 -3.14
N VAL A 411 16.29 6.21 -2.59
CA VAL A 411 16.13 5.04 -1.70
C VAL A 411 16.15 3.76 -2.53
N GLU A 412 16.61 2.65 -1.94
CA GLU A 412 16.65 1.35 -2.64
C GLU A 412 15.22 0.87 -2.97
N PRO A 413 14.93 0.48 -4.23
CA PRO A 413 13.62 -0.05 -4.59
C PRO A 413 13.43 -1.48 -4.07
N VAL A 414 12.27 -1.74 -3.46
CA VAL A 414 11.82 -3.07 -3.08
C VAL A 414 10.70 -3.50 -4.02
N LEU A 415 10.90 -4.62 -4.70
CA LEU A 415 10.01 -5.12 -5.77
C LEU A 415 9.75 -4.05 -6.84
N GLY A 416 10.82 -3.35 -7.27
CA GLY A 416 10.77 -2.36 -8.34
C GLY A 416 10.18 -0.99 -7.96
N SER A 417 9.84 -0.75 -6.69
CA SER A 417 9.27 0.53 -6.20
C SER A 417 9.91 0.97 -4.89
N ARG A 418 9.94 2.28 -4.65
CA ARG A 418 10.41 2.95 -3.44
C ARG A 418 9.31 3.28 -2.44
N SER A 419 8.07 2.88 -2.73
CA SER A 419 6.94 3.17 -1.86
C SER A 419 6.95 2.38 -0.56
N THR A 420 6.50 2.97 0.53
CA THR A 420 6.11 2.23 1.73
C THR A 420 4.69 1.67 1.58
N ASP A 421 4.51 0.37 1.77
CA ASP A 421 3.21 -0.26 2.02
C ASP A 421 3.00 -0.39 3.53
N SER A 422 2.14 0.45 4.10
CA SER A 422 1.91 0.48 5.56
C SER A 422 1.15 -0.74 6.08
N MET A 423 0.41 -1.47 5.23
CA MET A 423 -0.30 -2.69 5.63
C MET A 423 0.67 -3.86 5.75
N SER A 424 1.50 -4.07 4.72
CA SER A 424 2.35 -5.25 4.64
C SER A 424 3.77 -5.03 5.18
N GLY A 425 4.19 -3.78 5.35
CA GLY A 425 5.55 -3.41 5.75
C GLY A 425 6.59 -3.55 4.62
N ILE A 426 6.15 -3.68 3.36
CA ILE A 426 7.05 -3.75 2.19
C ILE A 426 7.52 -2.36 1.80
N GLY A 427 8.80 -2.25 1.47
CA GLY A 427 9.45 -0.99 1.09
C GLY A 427 10.12 -0.30 2.27
N PRO A 428 10.51 0.98 2.10
CA PRO A 428 11.18 1.73 3.16
C PRO A 428 10.29 1.86 4.40
N ALA A 429 10.89 1.80 5.59
CA ALA A 429 10.18 2.08 6.83
C ALA A 429 9.68 3.54 6.86
N PRO A 430 8.64 3.85 7.65
CA PRO A 430 8.27 5.23 7.95
C PRO A 430 9.49 6.04 8.43
N LEU A 431 9.57 7.30 8.02
CA LEU A 431 10.70 8.15 8.36
C LEU A 431 10.71 8.48 9.85
N GLU A 432 11.90 8.44 10.44
CA GLU A 432 12.15 8.76 11.85
C GLU A 432 13.16 9.92 11.95
N ALA A 433 13.21 10.58 13.11
CA ALA A 433 14.21 11.59 13.38
C ALA A 433 15.64 11.02 13.26
N GLY A 434 16.53 11.76 12.61
CA GLY A 434 17.90 11.34 12.28
C GLY A 434 18.01 10.55 10.98
N ALA A 435 16.91 10.16 10.32
CA ALA A 435 16.96 9.53 9.01
C ALA A 435 17.57 10.49 7.98
N ARG A 436 18.50 10.00 7.15
CA ARG A 436 19.12 10.77 6.05
C ARG A 436 18.66 10.20 4.72
N LEU A 437 17.98 11.03 3.93
CA LEU A 437 17.47 10.65 2.62
C LEU A 437 18.39 11.18 1.51
N PRO A 438 18.95 10.30 0.66
CA PRO A 438 19.79 10.73 -0.43
C PRO A 438 18.95 11.38 -1.53
N VAL A 439 19.41 12.53 -2.02
CA VAL A 439 18.90 13.11 -3.26
C VAL A 439 19.66 12.50 -4.43
N GLY A 440 18.93 12.10 -5.47
CA GLY A 440 19.49 11.50 -6.67
C GLY A 440 20.24 12.52 -7.53
N PRO A 441 21.16 12.06 -8.40
CA PRO A 441 21.88 12.95 -9.30
C PRO A 441 20.94 13.58 -10.32
N VAL A 442 21.22 14.83 -10.69
CA VAL A 442 20.51 15.55 -11.76
C VAL A 442 21.24 15.33 -13.08
N ALA A 443 20.68 14.47 -13.94
CA ALA A 443 21.26 14.24 -15.27
C ALA A 443 20.76 15.29 -16.27
N GLY A 444 21.64 16.21 -16.67
CA GLY A 444 21.38 17.18 -17.74
C GLY A 444 20.23 18.16 -17.46
N THR A 445 19.66 18.70 -18.53
CA THR A 445 18.53 19.62 -18.48
C THR A 445 17.21 18.86 -18.58
N SER A 446 16.27 19.16 -17.67
CA SER A 446 14.91 18.58 -17.67
C SER A 446 13.86 19.68 -17.69
N PRO A 447 12.73 19.49 -18.41
CA PRO A 447 11.64 20.44 -18.39
C PRO A 447 11.02 20.55 -16.99
N VAL A 448 10.70 21.77 -16.57
CA VAL A 448 9.95 22.04 -15.34
C VAL A 448 8.48 22.32 -15.69
N GLY A 449 7.57 21.82 -14.85
CA GLY A 449 6.13 22.01 -15.01
C GLY A 449 5.65 23.35 -14.45
N ALA A 450 4.52 23.85 -14.96
CA ALA A 450 3.75 24.88 -14.29
C ALA A 450 2.86 24.27 -13.20
N PRO A 451 2.40 25.07 -12.21
CA PRO A 451 1.38 24.63 -11.26
C PRO A 451 0.13 24.12 -11.99
N GLU A 452 -0.39 22.98 -11.57
CA GLU A 452 -1.64 22.41 -12.08
C GLU A 452 -2.74 22.59 -11.04
N PRO A 453 -4.03 22.60 -11.44
CA PRO A 453 -5.13 22.57 -10.47
C PRO A 453 -4.98 21.36 -9.55
N GLY A 454 -5.38 21.48 -8.28
CA GLY A 454 -5.20 20.45 -7.27
C GLY A 454 -6.41 19.51 -7.16
N ALA A 455 -6.31 18.45 -6.35
CA ALA A 455 -7.49 17.68 -5.94
C ALA A 455 -8.39 18.50 -4.99
N LEU A 456 -7.79 19.43 -4.22
CA LEU A 456 -8.47 20.20 -3.18
C LEU A 456 -9.49 21.21 -3.70
N ASP A 457 -9.52 21.51 -5.00
CA ASP A 457 -10.52 22.42 -5.59
C ASP A 457 -11.95 21.89 -5.44
N ALA A 458 -12.08 20.56 -5.35
CA ALA A 458 -13.35 19.86 -5.14
C ALA A 458 -13.54 19.37 -3.69
N LEU A 459 -12.61 19.66 -2.78
CA LEU A 459 -12.76 19.32 -1.37
C LEU A 459 -13.76 20.28 -0.72
N GLY A 460 -14.77 19.73 -0.07
CA GLY A 460 -15.76 20.51 0.69
C GLY A 460 -15.12 21.30 1.83
N ASP A 461 -15.82 22.30 2.33
CA ASP A 461 -15.38 23.20 3.41
C ASP A 461 -15.60 22.62 4.83
N GLY A 462 -15.87 21.31 4.93
CA GLY A 462 -16.24 20.62 6.16
C GLY A 462 -17.71 20.76 6.55
N ARG A 463 -18.49 21.60 5.85
CA ARG A 463 -19.96 21.72 6.01
C ARG A 463 -20.66 21.17 4.78
N THR A 464 -20.20 21.57 3.61
CA THR A 464 -20.68 21.03 2.34
C THR A 464 -20.01 19.68 2.10
N PRO A 465 -20.77 18.61 1.81
CA PRO A 465 -20.20 17.31 1.52
C PRO A 465 -19.24 17.35 0.34
N THR A 466 -18.13 16.63 0.46
CA THR A 466 -17.26 16.34 -0.69
C THR A 466 -17.92 15.26 -1.54
N GLU A 467 -18.19 15.56 -2.81
CA GLU A 467 -18.79 14.59 -3.73
C GLU A 467 -17.72 13.70 -4.37
N LEU A 468 -17.89 12.38 -4.27
CA LEU A 468 -17.05 11.38 -4.92
C LEU A 468 -17.86 10.60 -5.96
N ARG A 469 -17.37 10.56 -7.20
CA ARG A 469 -18.03 9.82 -8.28
C ARG A 469 -17.72 8.34 -8.17
N ILE A 470 -18.77 7.52 -8.31
CA ILE A 470 -18.72 6.07 -8.17
C ILE A 470 -19.34 5.35 -9.37
N THR A 471 -18.86 4.15 -9.64
CA THR A 471 -19.52 3.19 -10.52
C THR A 471 -20.04 2.02 -9.69
N ALA A 472 -21.01 1.28 -10.21
CA ALA A 472 -21.42 0.01 -9.61
C ALA A 472 -20.22 -0.93 -9.35
N GLY A 473 -20.26 -1.62 -8.22
CA GLY A 473 -19.26 -2.60 -7.82
C GLY A 473 -19.61 -4.00 -8.33
N PRO A 474 -18.65 -4.95 -8.24
CA PRO A 474 -18.85 -6.31 -8.73
C PRO A 474 -19.90 -7.09 -7.93
N ARG A 475 -20.23 -6.63 -6.72
CA ARG A 475 -21.20 -7.26 -5.82
C ARG A 475 -22.41 -6.38 -5.53
N GLN A 476 -22.77 -5.50 -6.47
CA GLN A 476 -24.02 -4.74 -6.38
C GLN A 476 -25.25 -5.64 -6.17
N ASP A 477 -25.21 -6.91 -6.61
CA ASP A 477 -26.28 -7.91 -6.44
C ASP A 477 -26.40 -8.48 -5.02
N TRP A 478 -25.53 -8.06 -4.09
CA TRP A 478 -25.71 -8.26 -2.65
C TRP A 478 -26.55 -7.16 -2.00
N PHE A 479 -26.94 -6.15 -2.77
CA PHE A 479 -27.67 -4.97 -2.32
C PHE A 479 -28.90 -4.74 -3.21
N GLY A 480 -29.97 -4.24 -2.62
CA GLY A 480 -31.17 -3.83 -3.36
C GLY A 480 -31.12 -2.35 -3.75
N PRO A 481 -32.10 -1.88 -4.54
CA PRO A 481 -32.25 -0.46 -4.89
C PRO A 481 -32.22 0.48 -3.69
N ASP A 482 -32.82 0.09 -2.55
CA ASP A 482 -32.85 0.88 -1.32
C ASP A 482 -31.45 1.18 -0.78
N ALA A 483 -30.54 0.20 -0.82
CA ALA A 483 -29.16 0.39 -0.37
C ALA A 483 -28.35 1.26 -1.36
N ALA A 484 -28.66 1.17 -2.65
CA ALA A 484 -28.06 2.05 -3.65
C ALA A 484 -28.48 3.51 -3.47
N GLN A 485 -29.77 3.72 -3.20
CA GLN A 485 -30.33 5.03 -2.89
C GLN A 485 -29.74 5.57 -1.59
N ALA A 486 -29.74 4.78 -0.51
CA ALA A 486 -29.12 5.17 0.76
C ALA A 486 -27.64 5.54 0.61
N LEU A 487 -26.88 4.84 -0.25
CA LEU A 487 -25.47 5.19 -0.51
C LEU A 487 -25.30 6.60 -1.08
N THR A 488 -26.23 7.08 -1.92
CA THR A 488 -26.13 8.39 -2.59
C THR A 488 -26.90 9.51 -1.90
N ASP A 489 -28.01 9.20 -1.23
CA ASP A 489 -28.86 10.19 -0.57
C ASP A 489 -28.26 10.61 0.78
N HIS A 490 -27.71 9.65 1.53
CA HIS A 490 -27.14 9.92 2.85
C HIS A 490 -25.85 10.71 2.75
N THR A 491 -25.63 11.57 3.74
CA THR A 491 -24.31 12.13 4.00
C THR A 491 -23.53 11.18 4.91
N TRP A 492 -22.32 10.84 4.49
CA TRP A 492 -21.40 9.99 5.25
C TRP A 492 -20.34 10.86 5.91
N ARG A 493 -19.90 10.51 7.13
CA ARG A 493 -18.75 11.15 7.77
C ARG A 493 -17.54 10.25 7.78
N THR A 494 -16.39 10.82 7.47
CA THR A 494 -15.12 10.12 7.66
C THR A 494 -14.79 10.00 9.14
N THR A 495 -14.20 8.88 9.57
CA THR A 495 -13.83 8.68 10.98
C THR A 495 -12.34 8.89 11.22
N ASN A 496 -11.96 9.01 12.51
CA ASN A 496 -10.57 9.08 12.96
C ASN A 496 -9.77 7.78 12.76
N GLU A 497 -10.44 6.67 12.40
CA GLU A 497 -9.80 5.40 12.06
C GLU A 497 -9.35 5.32 10.59
N SER A 498 -9.55 6.40 9.82
CA SER A 498 -9.16 6.49 8.41
C SER A 498 -7.64 6.62 8.24
N ASN A 499 -7.07 5.87 7.30
CA ASN A 499 -5.63 5.84 7.04
C ASN A 499 -5.34 5.54 5.56
N ARG A 500 -4.11 5.13 5.21
CA ARG A 500 -3.72 4.79 3.83
C ARG A 500 -4.36 3.51 3.27
N ILE A 501 -4.87 2.64 4.14
CA ILE A 501 -5.59 1.41 3.76
C ILE A 501 -6.99 1.77 3.27
N GLY A 502 -7.68 2.66 4.00
CA GLY A 502 -8.98 3.14 3.60
C GLY A 502 -9.55 4.26 4.46
N VAL A 503 -10.53 4.96 3.88
CA VAL A 503 -11.38 5.92 4.58
C VAL A 503 -12.57 5.15 5.14
N ARG A 504 -12.72 5.21 6.47
CA ARG A 504 -13.84 4.57 7.17
C ARG A 504 -14.96 5.58 7.31
N LEU A 505 -16.18 5.14 7.00
CA LEU A 505 -17.34 6.01 6.99
C LEU A 505 -18.32 5.60 8.08
N GLU A 506 -18.95 6.60 8.68
CA GLU A 506 -20.11 6.46 9.55
C GLU A 506 -21.27 7.30 9.02
N THR A 507 -22.47 7.03 9.52
CA THR A 507 -23.65 7.85 9.22
C THR A 507 -23.47 9.25 9.81
N ASP A 508 -23.84 10.30 9.10
CA ASP A 508 -23.82 11.65 9.64
C ASP A 508 -24.86 11.79 10.77
N PRO A 509 -24.48 12.11 12.02
CA PRO A 509 -25.43 12.29 13.11
C PRO A 509 -26.38 13.49 12.90
N GLU A 510 -26.06 14.41 11.98
CA GLU A 510 -26.92 15.54 11.61
C GLU A 510 -27.97 15.15 10.55
N ASP A 511 -27.86 13.97 9.94
CA ASP A 511 -28.79 13.44 8.96
C ASP A 511 -29.72 12.40 9.63
N PRO A 512 -30.98 12.77 9.98
CA PRO A 512 -31.87 11.90 10.76
C PRO A 512 -32.34 10.66 9.99
N GLU A 513 -32.22 10.67 8.66
CA GLU A 513 -32.59 9.54 7.80
C GLU A 513 -31.40 8.62 7.53
N ALA A 514 -30.17 9.04 7.87
CA ALA A 514 -28.97 8.27 7.64
C ALA A 514 -28.95 6.99 8.48
N HIS A 515 -28.75 5.87 7.79
CA HIS A 515 -28.66 4.55 8.40
C HIS A 515 -27.61 3.69 7.68
N PRO A 516 -27.03 2.68 8.35
CA PRO A 516 -26.13 1.74 7.71
C PRO A 516 -26.79 0.99 6.56
N LEU A 517 -26.00 0.61 5.55
CA LEU A 517 -26.50 -0.10 4.37
C LEU A 517 -26.91 -1.53 4.71
N SER A 518 -28.07 -1.94 4.22
CA SER A 518 -28.57 -3.32 4.36
C SER A 518 -28.17 -4.18 3.17
N ARG A 519 -27.81 -5.44 3.43
CA ARG A 519 -27.60 -6.45 2.40
C ARG A 519 -28.91 -7.21 2.15
N VAL A 520 -29.13 -7.64 0.91
CA VAL A 520 -30.25 -8.53 0.56
C VAL A 520 -29.83 -10.00 0.50
N ARG A 521 -28.54 -10.29 0.65
CA ARG A 521 -27.98 -11.64 0.73
C ARG A 521 -27.24 -11.85 2.04
N ASP A 522 -27.59 -12.93 2.71
CA ASP A 522 -26.88 -13.43 3.90
C ASP A 522 -25.74 -14.37 3.49
N GLY A 523 -24.74 -14.50 4.35
CA GLY A 523 -23.62 -15.43 4.18
C GLY A 523 -22.25 -14.77 4.04
N GLU A 524 -21.21 -15.60 3.93
CA GLU A 524 -19.84 -15.17 3.69
C GLU A 524 -19.55 -15.16 2.19
N LEU A 525 -18.90 -14.08 1.72
CA LEU A 525 -18.39 -14.01 0.36
C LEU A 525 -16.99 -14.66 0.35
N PRO A 526 -16.74 -15.68 -0.49
CA PRO A 526 -15.39 -16.18 -0.70
C PRO A 526 -14.46 -15.04 -1.08
N SER A 527 -13.22 -15.07 -0.58
CA SER A 527 -12.25 -14.01 -0.85
C SER A 527 -12.11 -13.77 -2.35
N GLU A 528 -12.19 -12.51 -2.75
CA GLU A 528 -12.06 -12.05 -4.13
C GLU A 528 -11.17 -10.82 -4.22
N GLY A 529 -10.63 -10.56 -5.41
CA GLY A 529 -9.77 -9.40 -5.62
C GLY A 529 -10.53 -8.08 -5.45
N VAL A 530 -9.91 -7.12 -4.77
CA VAL A 530 -10.43 -5.76 -4.59
C VAL A 530 -9.43 -4.74 -5.12
N VAL A 531 -9.88 -3.51 -5.37
CA VAL A 531 -9.05 -2.43 -5.93
C VAL A 531 -9.16 -1.16 -5.10
N ALA A 532 -8.16 -0.29 -5.19
CA ALA A 532 -8.26 1.08 -4.70
C ALA A 532 -9.52 1.75 -5.31
N GLY A 533 -10.32 2.37 -4.46
CA GLY A 533 -11.63 2.92 -4.79
C GLY A 533 -12.81 2.02 -4.43
N SER A 534 -12.61 0.72 -4.18
CA SER A 534 -13.70 -0.15 -3.75
C SER A 534 -14.36 0.37 -2.46
N LEU A 535 -15.68 0.51 -2.49
CA LEU A 535 -16.54 0.74 -1.33
C LEU A 535 -17.00 -0.62 -0.81
N GLN A 536 -16.23 -1.17 0.11
CA GLN A 536 -16.54 -2.44 0.74
C GLN A 536 -17.51 -2.22 1.90
N VAL A 537 -18.55 -3.05 2.01
CA VAL A 537 -19.56 -2.92 3.08
C VAL A 537 -19.49 -4.15 3.98
N PRO A 538 -18.92 -4.07 5.20
CA PRO A 538 -18.93 -5.13 6.20
C PRO A 538 -20.34 -5.41 6.77
N PRO A 539 -20.51 -6.41 7.67
CA PRO A 539 -21.81 -6.71 8.27
C PRO A 539 -22.43 -5.55 9.06
N SER A 540 -21.62 -4.57 9.49
CA SER A 540 -22.10 -3.35 10.14
C SER A 540 -22.91 -2.44 9.21
N GLY A 541 -22.85 -2.63 7.89
CA GLY A 541 -23.48 -1.76 6.89
C GLY A 541 -22.74 -0.44 6.65
N LEU A 542 -21.66 -0.17 7.37
CA LEU A 542 -20.86 1.06 7.26
C LEU A 542 -19.77 0.90 6.19
N PRO A 543 -19.77 1.67 5.09
CA PRO A 543 -18.82 1.48 4.01
C PRO A 543 -17.38 1.83 4.41
N VAL A 544 -16.42 1.11 3.84
CA VAL A 544 -14.99 1.41 3.88
C VAL A 544 -14.51 1.64 2.45
N LEU A 545 -14.01 2.84 2.18
CA LEU A 545 -13.41 3.21 0.90
C LEU A 545 -11.94 2.85 0.89
N PHE A 546 -11.54 1.87 0.09
CA PHE A 546 -10.14 1.45 -0.03
C PHE A 546 -9.26 2.48 -0.76
N LEU A 547 -8.08 2.74 -0.20
CA LEU A 547 -7.07 3.67 -0.71
C LEU A 547 -5.79 2.92 -1.14
N ALA A 548 -4.63 3.57 -1.17
CA ALA A 548 -3.41 3.06 -1.80
C ALA A 548 -2.87 1.75 -1.19
N ASP A 549 -3.00 1.57 0.13
CA ASP A 549 -2.47 0.41 0.86
C ASP A 549 -3.57 -0.62 1.17
N HIS A 550 -4.62 -0.65 0.35
CA HIS A 550 -5.74 -1.57 0.52
C HIS A 550 -5.28 -3.04 0.43
N PRO A 551 -5.98 -3.99 1.11
CA PRO A 551 -5.67 -5.41 0.96
C PRO A 551 -5.99 -5.83 -0.48
N VAL A 552 -5.23 -6.77 -1.05
CA VAL A 552 -5.46 -7.17 -2.45
C VAL A 552 -6.68 -8.08 -2.61
N THR A 553 -7.07 -8.81 -1.57
CA THR A 553 -8.32 -9.58 -1.51
C THR A 553 -9.21 -9.15 -0.34
N GLY A 554 -10.51 -9.37 -0.46
CA GLY A 554 -11.48 -9.11 0.59
C GLY A 554 -12.62 -10.13 0.60
N GLY A 555 -13.21 -10.37 1.78
CA GLY A 555 -14.34 -11.28 1.98
C GLY A 555 -15.68 -10.57 2.24
N TYR A 556 -15.75 -9.27 1.98
CA TYR A 556 -16.99 -8.50 2.11
C TYR A 556 -17.38 -7.90 0.75
N PRO A 557 -18.68 -7.80 0.44
CA PRO A 557 -19.16 -7.34 -0.84
C PRO A 557 -18.80 -5.87 -1.08
N VAL A 558 -18.35 -5.59 -2.30
CA VAL A 558 -18.08 -4.24 -2.80
C VAL A 558 -19.32 -3.74 -3.54
N ILE A 559 -20.02 -2.76 -2.95
CA ILE A 559 -21.26 -2.20 -3.50
C ILE A 559 -20.99 -1.31 -4.71
N ALA A 560 -19.91 -0.54 -4.65
CA ALA A 560 -19.53 0.47 -5.62
C ALA A 560 -18.00 0.68 -5.64
N ALA A 561 -17.49 1.41 -6.62
CA ALA A 561 -16.09 1.80 -6.67
C ALA A 561 -15.96 3.27 -7.07
N VAL A 562 -15.22 4.05 -6.27
CA VAL A 562 -14.82 5.42 -6.59
C VAL A 562 -13.93 5.42 -7.83
N VAL A 563 -14.19 6.36 -8.74
CA VAL A 563 -13.43 6.46 -9.99
C VAL A 563 -11.99 6.88 -9.70
N PRO A 564 -10.99 6.37 -10.45
CA PRO A 564 -9.58 6.67 -10.20
C PRO A 564 -9.22 8.17 -10.17
N GLN A 565 -10.01 9.00 -10.85
CA GLN A 565 -9.87 10.46 -10.89
C GLN A 565 -10.16 11.14 -9.56
N ASP A 566 -10.97 10.51 -8.70
CA ASP A 566 -11.42 11.08 -7.42
C ASP A 566 -10.68 10.46 -6.23
N LEU A 567 -9.84 9.43 -6.44
CA LEU A 567 -8.99 8.87 -5.39
C LEU A 567 -8.01 9.89 -4.78
N PRO A 568 -7.37 10.79 -5.56
CA PRO A 568 -6.61 11.91 -5.02
C PRO A 568 -7.40 12.77 -4.02
N LEU A 569 -8.67 13.03 -4.32
CA LEU A 569 -9.55 13.81 -3.46
C LEU A 569 -9.93 13.02 -2.20
N ALA A 570 -10.29 11.74 -2.35
CA ALA A 570 -10.58 10.86 -1.22
C ALA A 570 -9.40 10.74 -0.25
N ALA A 571 -8.17 10.70 -0.77
CA ALA A 571 -6.95 10.69 0.03
C ALA A 571 -6.67 12.02 0.76
N GLN A 572 -7.42 13.09 0.49
CA GLN A 572 -7.29 14.37 1.17
C GLN A 572 -8.38 14.61 2.23
N LEU A 573 -9.34 13.70 2.38
CA LEU A 573 -10.45 13.83 3.34
C LEU A 573 -9.93 13.81 4.80
N PRO A 574 -10.12 14.89 5.58
CA PRO A 574 -9.84 14.90 7.01
C PRO A 574 -10.94 14.16 7.80
N PRO A 575 -10.62 13.59 8.98
CA PRO A 575 -11.62 13.01 9.87
C PRO A 575 -12.76 13.97 10.19
N GLY A 576 -13.98 13.43 10.28
CA GLY A 576 -15.22 14.17 10.53
C GLY A 576 -15.82 14.85 9.30
N TYR A 577 -15.13 14.84 8.15
CA TYR A 577 -15.63 15.52 6.95
C TYR A 577 -16.84 14.79 6.34
N PRO A 578 -17.85 15.56 5.90
CA PRO A 578 -18.99 15.02 5.17
C PRO A 578 -18.60 14.64 3.74
N VAL A 579 -19.12 13.51 3.28
CA VAL A 579 -18.90 12.90 1.97
C VAL A 579 -20.24 12.45 1.40
N ARG A 580 -20.44 12.66 0.10
CA ARG A 580 -21.57 12.11 -0.65
C ARG A 580 -21.07 11.37 -1.88
N PHE A 581 -21.80 10.34 -2.29
CA PHE A 581 -21.48 9.57 -3.49
C PHE A 581 -22.43 9.88 -4.63
N VAL A 582 -21.91 9.91 -5.84
CA VAL A 582 -22.69 10.13 -7.06
C VAL A 582 -22.39 9.03 -8.07
N PHE A 583 -23.40 8.25 -8.44
CA PHE A 583 -23.25 7.28 -9.52
C PHE A 583 -23.02 7.98 -10.86
N VAL A 584 -22.03 7.51 -11.60
CA VAL A 584 -21.70 8.04 -12.92
C VAL A 584 -21.72 6.97 -14.00
N ASN A 585 -22.01 7.39 -15.22
CA ASN A 585 -21.73 6.56 -16.38
C ASN A 585 -20.22 6.31 -16.44
N PRO A 586 -19.77 5.05 -16.50
CA PRO A 586 -18.36 4.76 -16.32
C PRO A 586 -17.52 5.25 -17.52
N ASP A 587 -18.12 5.46 -18.71
CA ASP A 587 -17.45 5.87 -19.95
C ASP A 587 -17.33 7.39 -20.06
N THR A 588 -18.38 8.12 -19.69
CA THR A 588 -18.41 9.59 -19.78
C THR A 588 -18.09 10.29 -18.46
N LEU A 589 -18.16 9.56 -17.34
CA LEU A 589 -18.08 10.08 -15.96
C LEU A 589 -19.14 11.14 -15.63
N ALA A 590 -20.20 11.22 -16.44
CA ALA A 590 -21.34 12.08 -16.19
C ALA A 590 -22.27 11.43 -15.14
N PRO A 591 -22.86 12.20 -14.21
CA PRO A 591 -23.84 11.70 -13.26
C PRO A 591 -24.99 10.95 -13.93
N LEU A 592 -25.41 9.84 -13.31
CA LEU A 592 -26.61 9.11 -13.69
C LEU A 592 -27.85 9.76 -13.07
N SER A 593 -29.01 9.60 -13.71
CA SER A 593 -30.28 9.88 -13.04
C SER A 593 -30.53 8.88 -11.92
N PRO A 594 -31.34 9.22 -10.89
CA PRO A 594 -31.72 8.28 -9.84
C PRO A 594 -32.27 6.96 -10.38
N ASP A 595 -33.16 7.00 -11.37
CA ASP A 595 -33.72 5.78 -11.99
C ASP A 595 -32.63 4.93 -12.67
N ALA A 596 -31.68 5.56 -13.35
CA ALA A 596 -30.59 4.84 -14.01
C ALA A 596 -29.60 4.25 -13.00
N ALA A 597 -29.40 4.91 -11.85
CA ALA A 597 -28.60 4.40 -10.75
C ALA A 597 -29.30 3.22 -10.06
N ALA A 598 -30.60 3.34 -9.76
CA ALA A 598 -31.41 2.28 -9.17
C ALA A 598 -31.44 1.03 -10.06
N ALA A 599 -31.54 1.20 -11.39
CA ALA A 599 -31.53 0.11 -12.34
C ALA A 599 -30.20 -0.68 -12.41
N LEU A 600 -29.12 -0.18 -11.81
CA LEU A 600 -27.90 -0.96 -11.63
C LEU A 600 -28.12 -2.10 -10.64
N PHE A 601 -29.01 -1.92 -9.66
CA PHE A 601 -29.22 -2.86 -8.57
C PHE A 601 -30.45 -3.73 -8.85
N PRO A 602 -30.29 -5.06 -8.92
CA PRO A 602 -31.43 -5.94 -9.12
C PRO A 602 -32.39 -5.84 -7.94
N GLU A 603 -33.69 -5.77 -8.20
CA GLU A 603 -34.70 -6.00 -7.16
C GLU A 603 -34.46 -7.41 -6.62
N GLY A 604 -34.13 -7.50 -5.33
CA GLY A 604 -33.81 -8.78 -4.70
C GLY A 604 -34.93 -9.77 -4.96
N THR A 605 -34.62 -10.90 -5.59
CA THR A 605 -35.51 -12.06 -5.48
C THR A 605 -35.25 -12.62 -4.08
N PRO A 606 -36.26 -12.69 -3.20
CA PRO A 606 -36.09 -13.19 -1.84
C PRO A 606 -35.55 -14.62 -1.80
#